data_AF-A0A2T5PC26-F1
#
_entry.id   AF-A0A2T5PC26-F1
#
_cell.length_a   1.000
_cell.length_b   1.000
_cell.length_c   1.000
_cell.angle_alpha   90.00
_cell.angle_beta   90.00
_cell.angle_gamma   90.00
#
_symmetry.space_group_name_H-M   'P 1'
#
loop_
_entity.id
_entity.type
_entity.pdbx_description
1 polymer ?
#
loop_
_entity_poly.entity_id
_entity_poly.type
_entity_poly.pdbx_seq_one_letter_code
_entity_poly.pdbx_strand_id
1 'polypeptide(L)'
;MAIKIISKIVDYEVAKPDAQPQPPKELQSAAQLEEMHEKLKRPEHLEGSTYKIKTPHSEHALYVTINDVVLNHGSDHETRRPFEIFINSKNMEHYQWISALTLIISAVFRKGGDCTFLVEELRSVFDPKGGYMKRGGRWMPSLVAEIGDVLDLHMKKIGLIKDEVDEHQQAYLEQKRAEFVQATQPQKAVEPDCDDSASSYPEGAQLCGKCHTKAMIQMDGCLTCLSCGESKCG
;
A
#
# COMPACT_ATOMS: atom_id res chain seq x y z
N MET A 1 -34.12 -15.80 24.51
CA MET A 1 -33.58 -14.52 23.98
C MET A 1 -34.67 -13.88 23.14
N ALA A 2 -35.04 -12.63 23.41
CA ALA A 2 -36.07 -11.94 22.64
C ALA A 2 -35.46 -11.39 21.35
N ILE A 3 -35.94 -11.86 20.20
CA ILE A 3 -35.49 -11.39 18.89
C ILE A 3 -36.26 -10.10 18.59
N LYS A 4 -35.56 -8.96 18.55
CA LYS A 4 -36.14 -7.68 18.12
C LYS A 4 -36.13 -7.62 16.60
N ILE A 5 -37.31 -7.63 15.99
CA ILE A 5 -37.49 -7.42 14.55
C ILE A 5 -37.59 -5.91 14.33
N ILE A 6 -36.61 -5.36 13.60
CA ILE A 6 -36.48 -3.91 13.35
C ILE A 6 -37.06 -3.52 11.98
N SER A 7 -37.37 -4.50 11.13
CA SER A 7 -37.94 -4.32 9.80
C SER A 7 -39.46 -4.48 9.81
N LYS A 8 -40.14 -3.82 8.86
CA LYS A 8 -41.59 -3.98 8.66
C LYS A 8 -41.88 -5.41 8.19
N ILE A 9 -42.70 -6.14 8.95
CA ILE A 9 -43.22 -7.44 8.57
C ILE A 9 -44.24 -7.20 7.45
N VAL A 10 -43.91 -7.61 6.24
CA VAL A 10 -44.71 -7.36 5.02
C VAL A 10 -45.70 -8.47 4.72
N ASP A 11 -45.57 -9.63 5.35
CA ASP A 11 -46.52 -10.73 5.23
C ASP A 11 -46.45 -11.63 6.48
N TYR A 12 -47.57 -12.25 6.87
CA TYR A 12 -47.62 -13.22 7.96
C TYR A 12 -48.67 -14.30 7.69
N GLU A 13 -48.35 -15.55 8.03
CA GLU A 13 -49.29 -16.66 7.93
C GLU A 13 -49.43 -17.35 9.29
N VAL A 14 -50.67 -17.64 9.68
CA VAL A 14 -50.99 -18.32 10.95
C VAL A 14 -51.00 -19.82 10.72
N ALA A 15 -50.15 -20.56 11.45
CA ALA A 15 -50.02 -22.00 11.30
C ALA A 15 -51.36 -22.71 11.58
N LYS A 16 -51.84 -23.48 10.59
CA LYS A 16 -53.03 -24.34 10.72
C LYS A 16 -52.63 -25.67 11.38
N PRO A 17 -53.48 -26.26 12.24
CA PRO A 17 -53.14 -27.40 13.10
C PRO A 17 -52.82 -28.71 12.37
N ASP A 18 -53.08 -28.83 11.06
CA ASP A 18 -52.79 -30.02 10.23
C ASP A 18 -51.72 -29.80 9.14
N ALA A 19 -50.99 -28.69 9.19
CA ALA A 19 -49.86 -28.48 8.28
C ALA A 19 -48.60 -29.19 8.80
N GLN A 20 -48.11 -30.18 8.07
CA GLN A 20 -46.76 -30.73 8.30
C GLN A 20 -45.74 -29.58 8.24
N PRO A 21 -44.77 -29.51 9.17
CA PRO A 21 -43.77 -28.45 9.17
C PRO A 21 -42.97 -28.51 7.87
N GLN A 22 -43.29 -27.62 6.94
CA GLN A 22 -42.44 -27.38 5.79
C GLN A 22 -41.15 -26.75 6.33
N PRO A 23 -39.97 -27.31 6.03
CA PRO A 23 -38.72 -26.67 6.40
C PRO A 23 -38.72 -25.24 5.84
N PRO A 24 -38.20 -24.25 6.58
CA PRO A 24 -38.11 -22.88 6.09
C PRO A 24 -37.53 -22.92 4.68
N LYS A 25 -38.21 -22.32 3.71
CA LYS A 25 -37.60 -22.04 2.41
C LYS A 25 -36.38 -21.18 2.71
N GLU A 26 -35.21 -21.80 2.67
CA GLU A 26 -33.93 -21.09 2.72
C GLU A 26 -34.02 -19.96 1.70
N LEU A 27 -33.80 -18.72 2.16
CA LEU A 27 -33.57 -17.61 1.27
C LEU A 27 -32.32 -17.98 0.44
N GLN A 28 -32.55 -18.52 -0.74
CA GLN A 28 -31.51 -18.66 -1.74
C GLN A 28 -31.11 -17.24 -2.17
N SER A 29 -29.80 -17.01 -2.15
CA SER A 29 -29.07 -15.84 -2.68
C SER A 29 -29.00 -14.57 -1.83
N ALA A 30 -28.44 -14.66 -0.63
CA ALA A 30 -27.34 -13.71 -0.37
C ALA A 30 -26.14 -14.26 -1.16
N ALA A 31 -25.68 -13.55 -2.18
CA ALA A 31 -24.47 -13.94 -2.93
C ALA A 31 -23.37 -14.28 -1.91
N GLN A 32 -22.87 -15.51 -1.97
CA GLN A 32 -21.88 -15.99 -1.01
C GLN A 32 -20.58 -15.25 -1.30
N LEU A 33 -20.36 -14.16 -0.56
CA LEU A 33 -19.23 -13.26 -0.75
C LEU A 33 -17.95 -14.06 -0.49
N GLU A 34 -17.17 -14.25 -1.54
CA GLU A 34 -15.90 -14.97 -1.49
C GLU A 34 -14.84 -14.03 -0.91
N GLU A 35 -14.20 -14.50 0.16
CA GLU A 35 -13.09 -13.81 0.81
C GLU A 35 -11.79 -14.58 0.56
N MET A 36 -10.66 -13.88 0.73
CA MET A 36 -9.36 -14.56 0.69
C MET A 36 -9.26 -15.58 1.82
N HIS A 37 -8.94 -16.82 1.46
CA HIS A 37 -8.66 -17.90 2.40
C HIS A 37 -7.76 -18.98 1.79
N GLU A 38 -7.14 -19.82 2.63
CA GLU A 38 -6.15 -20.84 2.20
C GLU A 38 -6.68 -21.84 1.15
N LYS A 39 -8.00 -22.08 1.11
CA LYS A 39 -8.63 -23.03 0.19
C LYS A 39 -8.94 -22.45 -1.18
N LEU A 40 -8.70 -21.15 -1.39
CA LEU A 40 -9.03 -20.47 -2.65
C LEU A 40 -8.07 -21.01 -3.71
N LYS A 41 -8.63 -21.58 -4.78
CA LYS A 41 -7.81 -22.14 -5.85
C LYS A 41 -7.19 -21.00 -6.65
N ARG A 42 -5.90 -21.13 -6.97
CA ARG A 42 -5.20 -20.19 -7.85
C ARG A 42 -5.94 -20.13 -9.20
N PRO A 43 -6.44 -18.96 -9.63
CA PRO A 43 -7.04 -18.78 -10.95
C PRO A 43 -6.06 -19.07 -12.08
N GLU A 44 -6.58 -19.32 -13.29
CA GLU A 44 -5.74 -19.51 -14.48
C GLU A 44 -4.99 -18.24 -14.89
N HIS A 45 -5.60 -17.09 -14.68
CA HIS A 45 -5.04 -15.77 -14.99
C HIS A 45 -5.02 -14.89 -13.73
N LEU A 46 -3.90 -14.18 -13.55
CA LEU A 46 -3.72 -13.16 -12.51
C LEU A 46 -3.17 -11.90 -13.17
N GLU A 47 -3.67 -10.74 -12.75
CA GLU A 47 -3.11 -9.46 -13.15
C GLU A 47 -1.98 -9.09 -12.19
N GLY A 48 -0.90 -8.51 -12.69
CA GLY A 48 0.26 -8.17 -11.86
C GLY A 48 0.90 -6.85 -12.20
N SER A 49 1.57 -6.27 -11.21
CA SER A 49 2.39 -5.07 -11.35
C SER A 49 3.84 -5.40 -10.99
N THR A 50 4.79 -4.96 -11.82
CA THR A 50 6.23 -5.13 -11.54
C THR A 50 6.87 -3.80 -11.21
N TYR A 51 7.54 -3.75 -10.06
CA TYR A 51 8.23 -2.60 -9.50
C TYR A 51 9.72 -2.83 -9.52
N LYS A 52 10.50 -1.79 -9.84
CA LYS A 52 11.95 -1.85 -9.93
C LYS A 52 12.58 -1.14 -8.74
N ILE A 53 13.40 -1.86 -7.99
CA ILE A 53 14.23 -1.31 -6.91
C ILE A 53 15.67 -1.27 -7.39
N LYS A 54 16.29 -0.08 -7.36
CA LYS A 54 17.70 0.10 -7.67
C LYS A 54 18.39 0.84 -6.53
N THR A 55 19.21 0.11 -5.78
CA THR A 55 19.97 0.70 -4.67
C THR A 55 21.25 1.37 -5.19
N PRO A 56 21.81 2.37 -4.49
CA PRO A 56 23.06 3.02 -4.90
C PRO A 56 24.28 2.10 -4.79
N HIS A 57 24.20 1.07 -3.96
CA HIS A 57 25.34 0.20 -3.62
C HIS A 57 25.34 -1.12 -4.39
N SER A 58 24.27 -1.41 -5.14
CA SER A 58 24.18 -2.61 -5.97
C SER A 58 24.21 -2.26 -7.46
N GLU A 59 25.00 -3.02 -8.22
CA GLU A 59 25.02 -2.93 -9.68
C GLU A 59 23.73 -3.48 -10.31
N HIS A 60 23.04 -4.39 -9.61
CA HIS A 60 21.87 -5.08 -10.11
C HIS A 60 20.58 -4.57 -9.46
N ALA A 61 19.57 -4.32 -10.28
CA ALA A 61 18.23 -3.99 -9.80
C ALA A 61 17.51 -5.25 -9.30
N LEU A 62 16.64 -5.06 -8.32
CA LEU A 62 15.62 -6.02 -7.92
C LEU A 62 14.31 -5.69 -8.63
N TYR A 63 13.59 -6.72 -9.05
CA TYR A 63 12.26 -6.62 -9.63
C TYR A 63 11.27 -7.32 -8.71
N VAL A 64 10.28 -6.57 -8.23
CA VAL A 64 9.22 -7.06 -7.34
C VAL A 64 7.94 -7.11 -8.15
N THR A 65 7.44 -8.30 -8.46
CA THR A 65 6.16 -8.50 -9.15
C THR A 65 5.13 -8.92 -8.12
N ILE A 66 4.00 -8.22 -8.05
CA ILE A 66 2.88 -8.57 -7.18
C ILE A 66 1.69 -8.86 -8.08
N ASN A 67 1.13 -10.05 -7.94
CA ASN A 67 -0.03 -10.51 -8.68
C ASN A 67 -1.26 -10.49 -7.78
N ASP A 68 -2.37 -10.04 -8.34
CA ASP A 68 -3.64 -9.82 -7.66
C ASP A 68 -4.69 -10.82 -8.12
N VAL A 69 -5.62 -11.13 -7.22
CA VAL A 69 -6.88 -11.79 -7.53
C VAL A 69 -8.03 -10.81 -7.33
N VAL A 70 -9.00 -10.87 -8.25
CA VAL A 70 -10.26 -10.15 -8.13
C VAL A 70 -11.30 -11.11 -7.54
N LEU A 71 -11.83 -10.77 -6.38
CA LEU A 71 -12.88 -11.52 -5.69
C LEU A 71 -14.24 -10.88 -5.99
N ASN A 72 -15.28 -11.72 -6.06
CA ASN A 72 -16.67 -11.28 -6.29
C ASN A 72 -16.86 -10.42 -7.54
N HIS A 73 -16.15 -10.78 -8.63
CA HIS A 73 -16.16 -10.04 -9.89
C HIS A 73 -17.60 -9.80 -10.40
N GLY A 74 -17.91 -8.55 -10.74
CA GLY A 74 -19.24 -8.16 -11.25
C GLY A 74 -20.33 -8.04 -10.17
N SER A 75 -19.96 -7.99 -8.89
CA SER A 75 -20.86 -7.65 -7.78
C SER A 75 -20.50 -6.31 -7.15
N ASP A 76 -21.40 -5.75 -6.34
CA ASP A 76 -21.14 -4.54 -5.54
C ASP A 76 -20.00 -4.71 -4.51
N HIS A 77 -19.55 -5.95 -4.30
CA HIS A 77 -18.48 -6.32 -3.38
C HIS A 77 -17.21 -6.79 -4.09
N GLU A 78 -17.02 -6.38 -5.34
CA GLU A 78 -15.79 -6.63 -6.08
C GLU A 78 -14.60 -6.05 -5.30
N THR A 79 -13.66 -6.91 -4.92
CA THR A 79 -12.46 -6.48 -4.19
C THR A 79 -11.23 -7.12 -4.80
N ARG A 80 -10.16 -6.33 -4.91
CA ARG A 80 -8.87 -6.79 -5.38
C ARG A 80 -7.96 -7.05 -4.19
N ARG A 81 -7.30 -8.21 -4.17
CA ARG A 81 -6.40 -8.62 -3.09
C ARG A 81 -5.08 -9.14 -3.66
N PRO A 82 -3.95 -8.83 -3.02
CA PRO A 82 -2.68 -9.41 -3.44
C PRO A 82 -2.73 -10.93 -3.18
N PHE A 83 -2.23 -11.70 -4.14
CA PHE A 83 -2.30 -13.16 -4.12
C PHE A 83 -0.92 -13.80 -3.99
N GLU A 84 0.05 -13.31 -4.77
CA GLU A 84 1.44 -13.79 -4.74
C GLU A 84 2.41 -12.66 -5.07
N ILE A 85 3.63 -12.75 -4.53
CA ILE A 85 4.74 -11.85 -4.82
C ILE A 85 5.89 -12.67 -5.39
N PHE A 86 6.66 -12.08 -6.31
CA PHE A 86 7.91 -12.60 -6.83
C PHE A 86 8.98 -11.52 -6.76
N ILE A 87 10.12 -11.85 -6.15
CA ILE A 87 11.25 -10.92 -6.06
C ILE A 87 12.43 -11.54 -6.81
N ASN A 88 12.79 -10.94 -7.94
CA ASN A 88 13.86 -11.39 -8.80
C ASN A 88 15.06 -10.45 -8.73
N SER A 89 16.27 -11.02 -8.66
CA SER A 89 17.52 -10.28 -8.68
C SER A 89 18.62 -11.05 -9.39
N LYS A 90 19.52 -10.33 -10.06
CA LYS A 90 20.79 -10.91 -10.54
C LYS A 90 21.84 -10.98 -9.43
N ASN A 91 21.65 -10.28 -8.32
CA ASN A 91 22.56 -10.34 -7.17
C ASN A 91 22.30 -11.62 -6.37
N MET A 92 23.31 -12.49 -6.31
CA MET A 92 23.24 -13.77 -5.58
C MET A 92 23.48 -13.63 -4.08
N GLU A 93 24.06 -12.53 -3.59
CA GLU A 93 24.31 -12.26 -2.16
C GLU A 93 23.02 -12.34 -1.34
N HIS A 94 21.90 -12.02 -1.96
CA HIS A 94 20.61 -11.87 -1.31
C HIS A 94 19.63 -13.00 -1.61
N TYR A 95 20.03 -13.97 -2.44
CA TYR A 95 19.12 -14.96 -3.01
C TYR A 95 18.33 -15.76 -1.96
N GLN A 96 18.99 -16.22 -0.89
CA GLN A 96 18.35 -17.08 0.12
C GLN A 96 17.22 -16.37 0.87
N TRP A 97 17.48 -15.16 1.38
CA TRP A 97 16.47 -14.42 2.14
C TRP A 97 15.40 -13.82 1.23
N ILE A 98 15.74 -13.42 0.00
CA ILE A 98 14.75 -12.99 -1.01
C ILE A 98 13.78 -14.13 -1.33
N SER A 99 14.31 -15.33 -1.53
CA SER A 99 13.49 -16.53 -1.80
C SER A 99 12.57 -16.84 -0.62
N ALA A 100 13.10 -16.76 0.62
CA ALA A 100 12.30 -16.96 1.82
C ALA A 100 11.18 -15.91 1.97
N LEU A 101 11.47 -14.62 1.77
CA LEU A 101 10.47 -13.54 1.82
C LEU A 101 9.38 -13.74 0.77
N THR A 102 9.77 -14.09 -0.46
CA THR A 102 8.82 -14.36 -1.56
C THR A 102 7.82 -15.45 -1.18
N LEU A 103 8.29 -16.54 -0.58
CA LEU A 103 7.45 -17.66 -0.15
C LEU A 103 6.54 -17.29 1.03
N ILE A 104 7.09 -16.62 2.05
CA ILE A 104 6.36 -16.29 3.27
C ILE A 104 5.29 -15.23 2.98
N ILE A 105 5.62 -14.16 2.27
CA ILE A 105 4.65 -13.11 1.94
C ILE A 105 3.51 -13.68 1.07
N SER A 106 3.83 -14.49 0.07
CA SER A 106 2.80 -15.17 -0.75
C SER A 106 1.96 -16.16 0.05
N ALA A 107 2.52 -16.78 1.11
CA ALA A 107 1.74 -17.61 2.01
C ALA A 107 0.78 -16.76 2.86
N VAL A 108 1.23 -15.60 3.37
CA VAL A 108 0.39 -14.67 4.12
C VAL A 108 -0.75 -14.14 3.25
N PHE A 109 -0.49 -13.73 2.01
CA PHE A 109 -1.52 -13.32 1.06
C PHE A 109 -2.59 -14.39 0.83
N ARG A 110 -2.18 -15.66 0.70
CA ARG A 110 -3.10 -16.79 0.51
C ARG A 110 -3.87 -17.19 1.78
N LYS A 111 -3.34 -16.91 2.97
CA LYS A 111 -4.07 -17.14 4.23
C LYS A 111 -5.32 -16.26 4.33
N GLY A 112 -5.29 -15.10 3.70
CA GLY A 112 -6.35 -14.10 3.80
C GLY A 112 -6.30 -13.29 5.09
N GLY A 113 -7.36 -12.53 5.34
CA GLY A 113 -7.40 -11.54 6.41
C GLY A 113 -6.69 -10.23 6.05
N ASP A 114 -6.24 -9.50 7.08
CA ASP A 114 -5.50 -8.26 6.89
C ASP A 114 -4.02 -8.55 6.64
N CYS A 115 -3.51 -8.07 5.50
CA CYS A 115 -2.11 -8.20 5.10
C CYS A 115 -1.40 -6.84 5.04
N THR A 116 -2.09 -5.75 5.37
CA THR A 116 -1.51 -4.39 5.34
C THR A 116 -0.40 -4.24 6.39
N PHE A 117 -0.46 -4.98 7.50
CA PHE A 117 0.57 -5.00 8.53
C PHE A 117 1.97 -5.39 8.01
N LEU A 118 2.06 -6.17 6.91
CA LEU A 118 3.34 -6.53 6.30
C LEU A 118 4.16 -5.29 5.90
N VAL A 119 3.51 -4.20 5.55
CA VAL A 119 4.17 -2.93 5.22
C VAL A 119 4.97 -2.43 6.42
N GLU A 120 4.37 -2.40 7.60
CA GLU A 120 5.01 -1.92 8.83
C GLU A 120 6.13 -2.85 9.28
N GLU A 121 5.87 -4.16 9.24
CA GLU A 121 6.87 -5.19 9.60
C GLU A 121 8.11 -5.10 8.72
N LEU A 122 7.94 -5.00 7.39
CA LEU A 122 9.08 -4.88 6.48
C LEU A 122 9.82 -3.53 6.64
N ARG A 123 9.10 -2.43 6.89
CA ARG A 123 9.70 -1.11 7.16
C ARG A 123 10.55 -1.09 8.43
N SER A 124 10.22 -1.94 9.41
CA SER A 124 10.97 -2.07 10.67
C SER A 124 12.29 -2.83 10.54
N VAL A 125 12.57 -3.44 9.39
CA VAL A 125 13.81 -4.19 9.16
C VAL A 125 14.94 -3.23 8.80
N PHE A 126 16.03 -3.27 9.57
CA PHE A 126 17.22 -2.42 9.37
C PHE A 126 18.39 -3.20 8.79
N ASP A 127 19.16 -2.55 7.90
CA ASP A 127 20.42 -3.09 7.42
C ASP A 127 21.53 -2.73 8.43
N PRO A 128 22.30 -3.69 8.95
CA PRO A 128 23.41 -3.41 9.87
C PRO A 128 24.48 -2.49 9.27
N LYS A 129 24.53 -2.33 7.94
CA LYS A 129 25.42 -1.40 7.22
C LYS A 129 24.91 0.05 7.20
N GLY A 130 23.70 0.34 7.72
CA GLY A 130 23.20 1.70 7.92
C GLY A 130 22.27 2.26 6.84
N GLY A 131 21.61 1.38 6.07
CA GLY A 131 20.66 1.78 5.03
C GLY A 131 21.29 2.53 3.85
N TYR A 132 20.48 3.21 3.04
CA TYR A 132 20.96 3.99 1.90
C TYR A 132 19.98 5.10 1.49
N MET A 133 20.47 6.07 0.72
CA MET A 133 19.64 7.12 0.14
C MET A 133 19.14 6.70 -1.24
N LYS A 134 17.82 6.62 -1.43
CA LYS A 134 17.22 6.39 -2.75
C LYS A 134 17.43 7.62 -3.65
N ARG A 135 17.39 7.41 -4.96
CA ARG A 135 17.18 8.50 -5.93
C ARG A 135 15.90 9.26 -5.53
N GLY A 136 15.94 10.59 -5.60
CA GLY A 136 14.86 11.45 -5.06
C GLY A 136 15.03 11.85 -3.59
N GLY A 137 16.14 11.46 -2.94
CA GLY A 137 16.51 12.00 -1.63
C GLY A 137 15.75 11.41 -0.44
N ARG A 138 15.08 10.26 -0.59
CA ARG A 138 14.45 9.54 0.51
C ARG A 138 15.38 8.48 1.09
N TRP A 139 15.60 8.49 2.40
CA TRP A 139 16.44 7.52 3.11
C TRP A 139 15.67 6.23 3.40
N MET A 140 16.28 5.09 3.07
CA MET A 140 15.78 3.74 3.30
C MET A 140 16.63 3.06 4.37
N PRO A 141 16.04 2.48 5.43
CA PRO A 141 16.79 1.77 6.48
C PRO A 141 17.38 0.44 6.01
N SER A 142 16.76 -0.20 5.01
CA SER A 142 17.23 -1.45 4.40
C SER A 142 16.59 -1.68 3.04
N LEU A 143 17.11 -2.66 2.29
CA LEU A 143 16.46 -3.14 1.07
C LEU A 143 15.10 -3.79 1.36
N VAL A 144 14.95 -4.43 2.53
CA VAL A 144 13.68 -5.05 2.96
C VAL A 144 12.62 -3.98 3.24
N ALA A 145 13.02 -2.86 3.83
CA ALA A 145 12.12 -1.73 4.03
C ALA A 145 11.66 -1.08 2.72
N GLU A 146 12.53 -1.00 1.70
CA GLU A 146 12.11 -0.54 0.37
C GLU A 146 11.14 -1.53 -0.30
N ILE A 147 11.26 -2.84 -0.07
CA ILE A 147 10.24 -3.81 -0.49
C ILE A 147 8.92 -3.55 0.24
N GLY A 148 8.96 -3.18 1.53
CA GLY A 148 7.79 -2.74 2.29
C GLY A 148 7.11 -1.51 1.69
N ASP A 149 7.88 -0.53 1.21
CA ASP A 149 7.33 0.63 0.50
C ASP A 149 6.71 0.26 -0.86
N VAL A 150 7.27 -0.74 -1.56
CA VAL A 150 6.65 -1.28 -2.78
C VAL A 150 5.32 -1.96 -2.47
N LEU A 151 5.24 -2.73 -1.37
CA LEU A 151 3.97 -3.31 -0.92
C LEU A 151 2.94 -2.23 -0.58
N ASP A 152 3.34 -1.17 0.15
CA ASP A 152 2.47 -0.05 0.48
C ASP A 152 1.89 0.62 -0.77
N LEU A 153 2.78 0.97 -1.72
CA LEU A 153 2.39 1.55 -3.01
C LEU A 153 1.40 0.67 -3.75
N HIS A 154 1.66 -0.63 -3.79
CA HIS A 154 0.80 -1.59 -4.47
C HIS A 154 -0.56 -1.75 -3.77
N MET A 155 -0.58 -1.88 -2.44
CA MET A 155 -1.80 -2.00 -1.65
C MET A 155 -2.67 -0.75 -1.73
N LYS A 156 -2.07 0.44 -1.81
CA LYS A 156 -2.77 1.69 -2.12
C LYS A 156 -3.36 1.69 -3.52
N LYS A 157 -2.58 1.26 -4.51
CA LYS A 157 -3.01 1.17 -5.92
C LYS A 157 -4.25 0.29 -6.09
N ILE A 158 -4.34 -0.83 -5.37
CA ILE A 158 -5.50 -1.74 -5.43
C ILE A 158 -6.65 -1.32 -4.49
N GLY A 159 -6.51 -0.20 -3.77
CA GLY A 159 -7.55 0.33 -2.87
C GLY A 159 -7.64 -0.38 -1.50
N LEU A 160 -6.64 -1.19 -1.15
CA LEU A 160 -6.60 -1.89 0.14
C LEU A 160 -6.18 -0.96 1.28
N ILE A 161 -5.24 -0.04 1.01
CA ILE A 161 -4.84 1.04 1.93
C ILE A 161 -5.38 2.36 1.34
N LYS A 162 -6.03 3.17 2.17
CA LYS A 162 -6.48 4.51 1.77
C LYS A 162 -5.39 5.53 2.16
N ASP A 163 -4.96 6.34 1.19
CA ASP A 163 -4.14 7.51 1.48
C ASP A 163 -5.02 8.60 2.09
N GLU A 164 -5.10 8.65 3.41
CA GLU A 164 -5.70 9.77 4.13
C GLU A 164 -4.68 10.91 4.24
N VAL A 165 -4.27 11.48 3.09
CA VAL A 165 -3.69 12.82 3.12
C VAL A 165 -4.87 13.78 3.09
N ASP A 166 -5.16 14.41 4.23
CA ASP A 166 -6.20 15.42 4.36
C ASP A 166 -6.09 16.45 3.22
N GLU A 167 -7.21 16.82 2.60
CA GLU A 167 -7.25 17.81 1.51
C GLU A 167 -6.57 19.12 1.95
N HIS A 168 -6.71 19.47 3.23
CA HIS A 168 -6.01 20.59 3.84
C HIS A 168 -4.49 20.43 3.85
N GLN A 169 -3.98 19.22 4.09
CA GLN A 169 -2.55 18.93 4.09
C GLN A 169 -1.98 18.98 2.67
N GLN A 170 -2.72 18.52 1.67
CA GLN A 170 -2.33 18.66 0.26
C GLN A 170 -2.28 20.14 -0.17
N ALA A 171 -3.32 20.92 0.15
CA ALA A 171 -3.36 22.35 -0.14
C ALA A 171 -2.21 23.11 0.56
N TYR A 172 -1.91 22.77 1.82
CA TYR A 172 -0.79 23.36 2.55
C TYR A 172 0.56 23.04 1.90
N LEU A 173 0.77 21.79 1.48
CA LEU A 173 1.98 21.39 0.77
C LEU A 173 2.15 22.12 -0.56
N GLU A 174 1.06 22.25 -1.33
CA GLU A 174 1.08 22.95 -2.61
C GLU A 174 1.34 24.45 -2.43
N GLN A 175 0.71 25.09 -1.45
CA GLN A 175 0.98 26.48 -1.08
C GLN A 175 2.47 26.67 -0.72
N LYS A 176 3.02 25.82 0.15
CA LYS A 176 4.41 25.94 0.60
C LYS A 176 5.42 25.68 -0.52
N ARG A 177 5.11 24.77 -1.45
CA ARG A 177 5.91 24.59 -2.68
C ARG A 177 5.83 25.80 -3.59
N ALA A 178 4.64 26.39 -3.77
CA ALA A 178 4.46 27.59 -4.58
C ALA A 178 5.21 28.79 -4.00
N GLU A 179 5.14 29.02 -2.68
CA GLU A 179 5.91 30.05 -1.98
C GLU A 179 7.42 29.86 -2.19
N PHE A 180 7.91 28.62 -2.10
CA PHE A 180 9.32 28.31 -2.35
C PHE A 180 9.73 28.58 -3.80
N VAL A 181 8.93 28.16 -4.78
CA VAL A 181 9.21 28.42 -6.21
C VAL A 181 9.16 29.91 -6.53
N GLN A 182 8.26 30.68 -5.90
CA GLN A 182 8.22 32.13 -6.05
C GLN A 182 9.43 32.83 -5.42
N ALA A 183 9.92 32.33 -4.29
CA ALA A 183 11.14 32.81 -3.65
C ALA A 183 12.42 32.44 -4.43
N THR A 184 12.36 31.44 -5.31
CA THR A 184 13.54 30.82 -5.96
C THR A 184 13.26 30.53 -7.44
N GLN A 185 13.52 31.47 -8.37
CA GLN A 185 13.53 31.18 -9.82
C GLN A 185 14.88 31.49 -10.47
N PRO A 186 15.31 30.77 -11.55
CA PRO A 186 14.90 29.43 -12.00
C PRO A 186 16.09 28.48 -12.28
N GLN A 187 15.92 27.17 -12.08
CA GLN A 187 16.58 26.03 -12.78
C GLN A 187 16.09 24.74 -12.10
N LYS A 188 15.68 23.64 -12.75
CA LYS A 188 15.68 23.18 -14.13
C LYS A 188 14.54 22.15 -14.19
N ALA A 189 13.63 22.26 -15.15
CA ALA A 189 12.67 21.19 -15.42
C ALA A 189 13.46 19.98 -15.97
N VAL A 190 13.51 18.89 -15.21
CA VAL A 190 13.94 17.58 -15.70
C VAL A 190 12.67 16.78 -15.97
N GLU A 191 12.59 16.22 -17.17
CA GLU A 191 11.42 15.49 -17.67
C GLU A 191 10.99 14.36 -16.73
N PRO A 192 9.68 14.03 -16.67
CA PRO A 192 9.17 12.98 -15.81
C PRO A 192 9.50 11.62 -16.44
N ASP A 193 10.68 11.07 -16.13
CA ASP A 193 10.85 9.63 -16.25
C ASP A 193 9.93 8.98 -15.21
N CYS A 194 9.28 7.88 -15.58
CA CYS A 194 8.16 7.25 -14.87
C CYS A 194 8.59 6.56 -13.57
N ASP A 195 9.13 7.33 -12.62
CA ASP A 195 9.49 6.93 -11.28
C ASP A 195 9.13 8.10 -10.36
N ASP A 196 8.32 7.86 -9.32
CA ASP A 196 7.81 8.84 -8.34
C ASP A 196 8.94 9.51 -7.49
N SER A 197 10.20 9.35 -7.92
CA SER A 197 11.42 9.83 -7.31
C SER A 197 11.88 11.21 -7.85
N ALA A 198 11.10 11.86 -8.71
CA ALA A 198 11.46 13.12 -9.35
C ALA A 198 11.06 14.41 -8.60
N SER A 199 10.69 14.35 -7.31
CA SER A 199 10.59 15.57 -6.49
C SER A 199 12.00 16.06 -6.14
N SER A 200 12.62 16.80 -7.05
CA SER A 200 13.93 17.43 -6.82
C SER A 200 13.76 18.57 -5.81
N TYR A 201 13.92 18.25 -4.53
CA TYR A 201 14.00 19.23 -3.45
C TYR A 201 15.27 20.08 -3.60
N PRO A 202 15.26 21.34 -3.12
CA PRO A 202 16.36 22.28 -3.34
C PRO A 202 17.69 21.81 -2.74
N GLU A 203 18.78 22.26 -3.37
CA GLU A 203 20.13 22.02 -2.86
C GLU A 203 20.28 22.64 -1.46
N GLY A 204 20.69 21.81 -0.48
CA GLY A 204 20.77 22.20 0.93
C GLY A 204 19.58 21.78 1.80
N ALA A 205 18.55 21.14 1.24
CA ALA A 205 17.46 20.58 2.03
C ALA A 205 17.94 19.51 3.03
N GLN A 206 17.44 19.58 4.26
CA GLN A 206 17.77 18.66 5.35
C GLN A 206 16.83 17.44 5.38
N LEU A 207 17.26 16.37 6.05
CA LEU A 207 16.47 15.15 6.21
C LEU A 207 15.30 15.39 7.17
N CYS A 208 14.08 15.09 6.71
CA CYS A 208 12.89 15.10 7.56
C CYS A 208 12.89 13.87 8.49
N GLY A 209 12.67 14.09 9.78
CA GLY A 209 12.60 13.01 10.77
C GLY A 209 11.33 12.16 10.68
N LYS A 210 10.23 12.71 10.13
CA LYS A 210 8.96 11.96 9.98
C LYS A 210 8.91 11.10 8.72
N CYS A 211 9.25 11.66 7.55
CA CYS A 211 9.13 10.94 6.27
C CYS A 211 10.45 10.42 5.70
N HIS A 212 11.58 10.74 6.33
CA HIS A 212 12.93 10.40 5.88
C HIS A 212 13.28 10.91 4.47
N THR A 213 12.57 11.92 3.97
CA THR A 213 12.90 12.62 2.72
C THR A 213 13.75 13.85 3.00
N LYS A 214 14.79 14.08 2.19
CA LYS A 214 15.59 15.33 2.18
C LYS A 214 14.80 16.48 1.56
N ALA A 215 13.82 16.97 2.32
CA ALA A 215 12.85 17.96 1.87
C ALA A 215 12.60 19.07 2.90
N MET A 216 13.37 19.11 4.00
CA MET A 216 13.25 20.16 5.02
C MET A 216 14.00 21.41 4.58
N ILE A 217 13.29 22.53 4.53
CA ILE A 217 13.85 23.84 4.23
C ILE A 217 13.44 24.86 5.28
N GLN A 218 14.25 25.89 5.47
CA GLN A 218 13.92 26.98 6.38
C GLN A 218 13.00 27.97 5.68
N MET A 219 11.77 28.09 6.17
CA MET A 219 10.77 29.05 5.69
C MET A 219 10.04 29.66 6.88
N ASP A 220 9.81 30.97 6.83
CA ASP A 220 9.05 31.70 7.87
C ASP A 220 9.58 31.50 9.30
N GLY A 221 10.90 31.31 9.45
CA GLY A 221 11.54 31.07 10.75
C GLY A 221 11.44 29.63 11.28
N CYS A 222 10.79 28.72 10.54
CA CYS A 222 10.66 27.31 10.91
C CYS A 222 11.25 26.38 9.84
N LEU A 223 11.68 25.19 10.24
CA LEU A 223 12.07 24.12 9.31
C LEU A 223 10.82 23.38 8.84
N THR A 224 10.47 23.52 7.56
CA THR A 224 9.25 22.93 6.96
C THR A 224 9.61 21.89 5.90
N CYS A 225 8.97 20.71 5.97
CA CYS A 225 9.13 19.62 5.02
C CYS A 225 8.22 19.80 3.80
N LEU A 226 8.78 19.94 2.62
CA LEU A 226 8.03 20.01 1.36
C LEU A 226 7.47 18.65 0.88
N SER A 227 7.85 17.56 1.55
CA SER A 227 7.38 16.20 1.24
C SER A 227 6.14 15.82 2.05
N CYS A 228 6.14 16.06 3.36
CA CYS A 228 5.07 15.61 4.26
C CYS A 228 4.41 16.72 5.10
N GLY A 229 4.91 17.97 5.03
CA GLY A 229 4.32 19.12 5.72
C GLY A 229 4.72 19.26 7.19
N GLU A 230 5.57 18.38 7.72
CA GLU A 230 6.12 18.53 9.08
C GLU A 230 6.84 19.88 9.21
N SER A 231 6.53 20.65 10.25
CA SER A 231 7.21 21.91 10.57
C SER A 231 7.76 21.88 12.00
N LYS A 232 8.99 22.39 12.18
CA LYS A 232 9.65 22.55 13.47
C LYS A 232 10.16 23.98 13.61
N CYS A 233 9.58 24.71 14.56
CA CYS A 233 9.99 26.05 14.94
C CYS A 233 10.84 25.97 16.22
N GLY A 234 11.90 26.78 16.30
CA GLY A 234 12.74 26.92 17.49
C GLY A 234 12.26 28.03 18.42
#